data_AF-A0A946ZFN0-F1
#
_entry.id   AF-A0A946ZFN0-F1
#
_cell.length_a   1.000
_cell.length_b   1.000
_cell.length_c   1.000
_cell.angle_alpha   90.00
_cell.angle_beta   90.00
_cell.angle_gamma   90.00
#
_symmetry.space_group_name_H-M   'P 1'
#
loop_
_entity.id
_entity.type
_entity.pdbx_description
1 polymer ?
#
loop_
_entity_poly.entity_id
_entity_poly.type
_entity_poly.pdbx_seq_one_letter_code
_entity_poly.pdbx_strand_id
1 'polypeptide(L)'
;MKQLKFILILFVGLMMLAPQFVTAQQKEKVKKEMKTNKGQEAKMMKKEAKELKQEAKAKVKEEKALKKEEIKELKVQTKQEDKEIRDEARKMGKEEKEAAKELKMAEKELKEKELDEDDEGNAYGKNKGELKGREFGQARAAEARKKLNAQEQSLENAEEVSVKAQSRIQAAKDKLEAAKAEGKLTDEQIKAQEASIAKAEGRLKKLMETVSKNKSETNVLKEKLEKVKQKKQ
;
A
#
# COMPACT_ATOMS: atom_id res chain seq x y z
N MET A 1 46.58 -21.87 -34.67
CA MET A 1 46.37 -20.40 -34.59
C MET A 1 47.62 -19.55 -34.31
N LYS A 2 48.83 -20.12 -34.14
CA LYS A 2 50.06 -19.31 -33.91
C LYS A 2 50.72 -18.80 -35.19
N GLN A 3 50.53 -19.48 -36.33
CA GLN A 3 51.10 -19.10 -37.63
C GLN A 3 50.36 -17.93 -38.32
N LEU A 4 49.07 -17.73 -38.01
CA LEU A 4 48.27 -16.64 -38.61
C LEU A 4 48.61 -15.25 -38.05
N LYS A 5 49.16 -15.19 -36.82
CA LYS A 5 49.56 -13.94 -36.17
C LYS A 5 50.87 -13.37 -36.72
N PHE A 6 51.76 -14.23 -37.24
CA PHE A 6 53.01 -13.80 -37.87
C PHE A 6 52.80 -13.18 -39.26
N ILE A 7 51.81 -13.66 -40.03
CA ILE A 7 51.49 -13.13 -41.36
C ILE A 7 50.87 -11.71 -41.26
N LEU A 8 50.07 -11.45 -40.20
CA LEU A 8 49.47 -10.13 -39.99
C LEU A 8 50.50 -9.05 -39.60
N ILE A 9 51.56 -9.43 -38.86
CA ILE A 9 52.60 -8.49 -38.42
C ILE A 9 53.54 -8.13 -39.58
N LEU A 10 53.76 -9.04 -40.53
CA LEU A 10 54.67 -8.81 -41.66
C LEU A 10 54.06 -7.90 -42.74
N PHE A 11 52.72 -7.84 -42.83
CA PHE A 11 52.03 -6.96 -43.79
C PHE A 11 51.93 -5.50 -43.32
N VAL A 12 51.94 -5.25 -42.01
CA VAL A 12 51.89 -3.88 -41.45
C VAL A 12 53.27 -3.20 -41.49
N GLY A 13 54.36 -3.96 -41.49
CA GLY A 13 55.73 -3.42 -41.56
C GLY A 13 56.16 -2.88 -42.94
N LEU A 14 55.53 -3.32 -44.03
CA LEU A 14 55.96 -2.99 -45.39
C LEU A 14 55.34 -1.69 -45.95
N MET A 15 54.46 -1.01 -45.21
CA MET A 15 53.85 0.26 -45.66
C MET A 15 54.54 1.53 -45.14
N MET A 16 55.63 1.42 -44.37
CA MET A 16 56.32 2.56 -43.75
C MET A 16 57.52 3.11 -44.55
N LEU A 17 57.79 2.61 -45.76
CA LEU A 17 58.92 3.03 -46.59
C LEU A 17 58.48 3.43 -48.00
N ALA A 18 57.80 4.58 -48.11
CA ALA A 18 57.67 5.31 -49.38
C ALA A 18 58.11 6.77 -49.16
N PRO A 19 59.07 7.30 -49.94
CA PRO A 19 59.62 8.64 -49.76
C PRO A 19 58.61 9.73 -50.16
N GLN A 20 58.37 10.68 -49.24
CA GLN A 20 57.58 11.88 -49.48
C GLN A 20 58.39 12.95 -50.23
N PHE A 21 58.50 12.84 -51.56
CA PHE A 21 58.78 14.01 -52.41
C PHE A 21 57.46 14.69 -52.79
N VAL A 22 56.90 15.47 -51.87
CA VAL A 22 55.77 16.37 -52.14
C VAL A 22 56.31 17.73 -52.52
N THR A 23 56.21 18.07 -53.80
CA THR A 23 56.55 19.38 -54.36
C THR A 23 55.68 20.48 -53.73
N ALA A 24 56.29 21.62 -53.40
CA ALA A 24 55.66 22.71 -52.64
C ALA A 24 54.39 23.31 -53.29
N GLN A 25 54.18 23.09 -54.59
CA GLN A 25 53.02 23.61 -55.33
C GLN A 25 51.74 22.78 -55.18
N GLN A 26 51.80 21.51 -54.75
CA GLN A 26 50.60 20.70 -54.47
C GLN A 26 50.03 20.93 -53.05
N LYS A 27 50.85 21.40 -52.09
CA LYS A 27 50.41 21.66 -50.71
C LYS A 27 49.37 22.79 -50.60
N GLU A 28 49.36 23.75 -51.52
CA GLU A 28 48.42 24.87 -51.48
C GLU A 28 47.03 24.51 -52.03
N LYS A 29 46.95 23.72 -53.12
CA LYS A 29 45.68 23.21 -53.65
C LYS A 29 45.02 22.22 -52.68
N VAL A 30 45.79 21.31 -52.08
CA VAL A 30 45.27 20.37 -51.08
C VAL A 30 44.79 21.10 -49.81
N LYS A 31 45.46 22.17 -49.36
CA LYS A 31 44.99 22.99 -48.22
C LYS A 31 43.67 23.73 -48.52
N LYS A 32 43.44 24.14 -49.76
CA LYS A 32 42.22 24.83 -50.17
C LYS A 32 41.03 23.86 -50.26
N GLU A 33 41.25 22.67 -50.81
CA GLU A 33 40.23 21.60 -50.86
C GLU A 33 39.88 21.02 -49.48
N MET A 34 40.88 20.85 -48.59
CA MET A 34 40.62 20.42 -47.20
C MET A 34 39.81 21.44 -46.41
N LYS A 35 39.98 22.75 -46.66
CA LYS A 35 39.19 23.80 -45.99
C LYS A 35 37.75 23.85 -46.48
N THR A 36 37.50 23.59 -47.77
CA THR A 36 36.13 23.51 -48.32
C THR A 36 35.39 22.25 -47.84
N ASN A 37 36.06 21.08 -47.77
CA ASN A 37 35.43 19.85 -47.27
C ASN A 37 35.09 19.94 -45.77
N LYS A 38 36.00 20.48 -44.94
CA LYS A 38 35.71 20.70 -43.50
C LYS A 38 34.55 21.68 -43.27
N GLY A 39 34.39 22.67 -44.15
CA GLY A 39 33.26 23.61 -44.10
C GLY A 39 31.92 22.96 -44.48
N GLN A 40 31.92 21.99 -45.40
CA GLN A 40 30.73 21.23 -45.78
C GLN A 40 30.35 20.18 -44.72
N GLU A 41 31.32 19.45 -44.15
CA GLU A 41 31.08 18.53 -43.02
C GLU A 41 30.51 19.28 -41.80
N ALA A 42 31.08 20.45 -41.44
CA ALA A 42 30.58 21.24 -40.33
C ALA A 42 29.14 21.74 -40.57
N LYS A 43 28.75 22.02 -41.81
CA LYS A 43 27.37 22.38 -42.17
C LYS A 43 26.42 21.19 -42.10
N MET A 44 26.85 20.00 -42.52
CA MET A 44 26.06 18.76 -42.40
C MET A 44 25.85 18.37 -40.93
N MET A 45 26.92 18.33 -40.12
CA MET A 45 26.80 18.05 -38.68
C MET A 45 25.89 19.04 -37.96
N LYS A 46 25.92 20.32 -38.35
CA LYS A 46 25.04 21.35 -37.76
C LYS A 46 23.58 21.21 -38.19
N LYS A 47 23.30 20.60 -39.36
CA LYS A 47 21.94 20.23 -39.79
C LYS A 47 21.45 19.00 -39.05
N GLU A 48 22.24 17.93 -39.00
CA GLU A 48 21.90 16.71 -38.26
C GLU A 48 21.67 16.98 -36.77
N ALA A 49 22.53 17.80 -36.13
CA ALA A 49 22.33 18.20 -34.74
C ALA A 49 21.05 19.03 -34.52
N LYS A 50 20.58 19.79 -35.52
CA LYS A 50 19.31 20.52 -35.45
C LYS A 50 18.11 19.58 -35.61
N GLU A 51 18.19 18.62 -36.52
CA GLU A 51 17.15 17.60 -36.73
C GLU A 51 17.01 16.70 -35.51
N LEU A 52 18.11 16.17 -34.96
CA LEU A 52 18.11 15.39 -33.72
C LEU A 52 17.51 16.19 -32.54
N LYS A 53 17.81 17.49 -32.44
CA LYS A 53 17.25 18.36 -31.40
C LYS A 53 15.76 18.62 -31.58
N GLN A 54 15.27 18.65 -32.82
CA GLN A 54 13.84 18.78 -33.11
C GLN A 54 13.09 17.47 -32.82
N GLU A 55 13.67 16.33 -33.21
CA GLU A 55 13.08 15.02 -32.96
C GLU A 55 13.03 14.69 -31.46
N ALA A 56 14.09 15.02 -30.71
CA ALA A 56 14.10 14.90 -29.25
C ALA A 56 13.04 15.80 -28.58
N LYS A 57 12.85 17.03 -29.08
CA LYS A 57 11.79 17.92 -28.57
C LYS A 57 10.38 17.41 -28.87
N ALA A 58 10.18 16.75 -30.02
CA ALA A 58 8.91 16.14 -30.38
C ALA A 58 8.59 14.96 -29.45
N LYS A 59 9.54 14.04 -29.25
CA LYS A 59 9.39 12.88 -28.34
C LYS A 59 9.11 13.30 -26.89
N VAL A 60 9.80 14.33 -26.39
CA VAL A 60 9.55 14.87 -25.04
C VAL A 60 8.15 15.52 -24.91
N LYS A 61 7.63 16.14 -25.97
CA LYS A 61 6.26 16.69 -25.97
C LYS A 61 5.21 15.58 -25.96
N GLU A 62 5.44 14.53 -26.73
CA GLU A 62 4.54 13.37 -26.84
C GLU A 62 4.50 12.59 -25.51
N GLU A 63 5.65 12.33 -24.89
CA GLU A 63 5.74 11.65 -23.60
C GLU A 63 5.08 12.48 -22.46
N LYS A 64 5.22 13.82 -22.50
CA LYS A 64 4.51 14.72 -21.57
C LYS A 64 2.99 14.73 -21.78
N ALA A 65 2.52 14.55 -23.02
CA ALA A 65 1.09 14.47 -23.30
C ALA A 65 0.51 13.16 -22.77
N LEU A 66 1.18 12.03 -23.01
CA LEU A 66 0.80 10.71 -22.50
C LEU A 66 0.76 10.67 -20.96
N LYS A 67 1.81 11.17 -20.29
CA LYS A 67 1.83 11.26 -18.81
C LYS A 67 0.71 12.14 -18.26
N LYS A 68 0.30 13.19 -18.98
CA LYS A 68 -0.78 14.09 -18.55
C LYS A 68 -2.16 13.43 -18.70
N GLU A 69 -2.36 12.58 -19.70
CA GLU A 69 -3.56 11.76 -19.88
C GLU A 69 -3.65 10.68 -18.79
N GLU A 70 -2.56 9.95 -18.54
CA GLU A 70 -2.49 8.89 -17.53
C GLU A 70 -2.75 9.43 -16.11
N ILE A 71 -2.21 10.61 -15.78
CA ILE A 71 -2.49 11.30 -14.51
C ILE A 71 -3.97 11.73 -14.41
N LYS A 72 -4.63 12.07 -15.53
CA LYS A 72 -6.06 12.41 -15.52
C LYS A 72 -6.91 11.17 -15.29
N GLU A 73 -6.61 10.05 -15.94
CA GLU A 73 -7.33 8.79 -15.71
C GLU A 73 -7.18 8.29 -14.28
N LEU A 74 -5.96 8.30 -13.73
CA LEU A 74 -5.70 7.95 -12.34
C LEU A 74 -6.47 8.84 -11.35
N LYS A 75 -6.59 10.15 -11.63
CA LYS A 75 -7.39 11.09 -10.82
C LYS A 75 -8.90 10.84 -10.91
N VAL A 76 -9.39 10.32 -12.02
CA VAL A 76 -10.81 9.95 -12.17
C VAL A 76 -11.10 8.66 -11.42
N GLN A 77 -10.24 7.65 -11.53
CA GLN A 77 -10.39 6.38 -10.80
C GLN A 77 -10.33 6.59 -9.28
N THR A 78 -9.33 7.33 -8.78
CA THR A 78 -9.26 7.64 -7.33
C THR A 78 -10.46 8.44 -6.83
N LYS A 79 -11.02 9.35 -7.63
CA LYS A 79 -12.26 10.07 -7.26
C LYS A 79 -13.50 9.17 -7.24
N GLN A 80 -13.54 8.12 -8.05
CA GLN A 80 -14.64 7.15 -8.05
C GLN A 80 -14.52 6.23 -6.83
N GLU A 81 -13.33 5.70 -6.56
CA GLU A 81 -13.08 4.87 -5.36
C GLU A 81 -13.35 5.66 -4.06
N ASP A 82 -12.90 6.91 -3.95
CA ASP A 82 -13.19 7.76 -2.79
C ASP A 82 -14.69 8.03 -2.60
N LYS A 83 -15.46 8.11 -3.70
CA LYS A 83 -16.92 8.26 -3.62
C LYS A 83 -17.60 6.98 -3.14
N GLU A 84 -17.18 5.83 -3.66
CA GLU A 84 -17.73 4.53 -3.25
C GLU A 84 -17.46 4.25 -1.76
N ILE A 85 -16.22 4.46 -1.30
CA ILE A 85 -15.85 4.30 0.12
C ILE A 85 -16.66 5.27 1.00
N ARG A 86 -16.86 6.51 0.54
CA ARG A 86 -17.63 7.51 1.30
C ARG A 86 -19.11 7.16 1.38
N ASP A 87 -19.69 6.64 0.30
CA ASP A 87 -21.09 6.23 0.28
C ASP A 87 -21.33 4.96 1.11
N GLU A 88 -20.38 4.03 1.11
CA GLU A 88 -20.42 2.82 1.94
C GLU A 88 -20.26 3.15 3.44
N ALA A 89 -19.32 4.03 3.79
CA ALA A 89 -19.19 4.55 5.16
C ALA A 89 -20.44 5.30 5.64
N ARG A 90 -21.13 6.01 4.74
CA ARG A 90 -22.37 6.74 5.05
C ARG A 90 -23.57 5.81 5.22
N LYS A 91 -23.60 4.67 4.51
CA LYS A 91 -24.60 3.61 4.72
C LYS A 91 -24.40 2.92 6.07
N MET A 92 -23.18 2.47 6.37
CA MET A 92 -22.86 1.85 7.66
C MET A 92 -23.16 2.78 8.84
N GLY A 93 -22.78 4.07 8.74
CA GLY A 93 -23.08 5.04 9.81
C GLY A 93 -24.56 5.38 9.98
N LYS A 94 -25.42 5.15 8.97
CA LYS A 94 -26.88 5.28 9.10
C LYS A 94 -27.48 4.05 9.78
N GLU A 95 -27.06 2.86 9.36
CA GLU A 95 -27.50 1.59 9.95
C GLU A 95 -27.11 1.52 11.44
N GLU A 96 -25.90 1.92 11.79
CA GLU A 96 -25.43 1.95 13.18
C GLU A 96 -26.24 2.95 14.03
N LYS A 97 -26.66 4.07 13.43
CA LYS A 97 -27.44 5.11 14.12
C LYS A 97 -28.91 4.72 14.28
N GLU A 98 -29.47 3.94 13.35
CA GLU A 98 -30.80 3.35 13.49
C GLU A 98 -30.80 2.22 14.52
N ALA A 99 -29.81 1.32 14.48
CA ALA A 99 -29.63 0.29 15.50
C ALA A 99 -29.46 0.89 16.92
N ALA A 100 -28.69 1.97 17.05
CA ALA A 100 -28.53 2.67 18.32
C ALA A 100 -29.83 3.35 18.81
N LYS A 101 -30.69 3.81 17.89
CA LYS A 101 -32.01 4.36 18.24
C LYS A 101 -32.99 3.27 18.67
N GLU A 102 -33.03 2.14 17.98
CA GLU A 102 -33.84 0.98 18.39
C GLU A 102 -33.42 0.47 19.76
N LEU A 103 -32.11 0.33 20.01
CA LEU A 103 -31.60 -0.07 21.32
C LEU A 103 -31.98 0.92 22.42
N LYS A 104 -31.92 2.23 22.16
CA LYS A 104 -32.35 3.25 23.13
C LYS A 104 -33.85 3.25 23.38
N MET A 105 -34.67 3.00 22.36
CA MET A 105 -36.13 2.91 22.55
C MET A 105 -36.49 1.65 23.34
N ALA A 106 -35.89 0.51 23.01
CA ALA A 106 -36.07 -0.73 23.77
C ALA A 106 -35.58 -0.59 25.23
N GLU A 107 -34.46 0.08 25.47
CA GLU A 107 -33.96 0.34 26.83
C GLU A 107 -34.90 1.26 27.61
N LYS A 108 -35.51 2.26 26.96
CA LYS A 108 -36.44 3.18 27.61
C LYS A 108 -37.79 2.52 27.92
N GLU A 109 -38.28 1.66 27.03
CA GLU A 109 -39.52 0.89 27.21
C GLU A 109 -39.37 -0.19 28.30
N LEU A 110 -38.17 -0.77 28.45
CA LEU A 110 -37.83 -1.66 29.58
C LEU A 110 -37.77 -0.90 30.91
N LYS A 111 -37.20 0.31 30.92
CA LYS A 111 -37.08 1.13 32.13
C LYS A 111 -38.41 1.66 32.64
N GLU A 112 -39.34 1.95 31.73
CA GLU A 112 -40.68 2.45 32.07
C GLU A 112 -41.56 1.34 32.65
N LYS A 113 -41.35 0.08 32.22
CA LYS A 113 -41.99 -1.11 32.82
C LYS A 113 -41.38 -1.53 34.17
N GLU A 114 -40.14 -1.15 34.48
CA GLU A 114 -39.48 -1.45 35.76
C GLU A 114 -39.83 -0.48 36.90
N LEU A 115 -40.52 0.64 36.63
CA LEU A 115 -40.82 1.68 37.63
C LEU A 115 -42.17 1.52 38.36
N ASP A 116 -43.04 0.60 37.93
CA ASP A 116 -44.37 0.38 38.54
C ASP A 116 -44.41 -0.75 39.59
N GLU A 117 -43.29 -1.42 39.87
CA GLU A 117 -43.21 -2.47 40.89
C GLU A 117 -42.25 -2.07 42.02
N ASP A 118 -42.74 -1.26 42.95
CA ASP A 118 -42.15 -1.10 44.28
C ASP A 118 -42.23 -2.46 45.02
N ASP A 119 -41.12 -3.21 45.03
CA ASP A 119 -41.00 -4.45 45.82
C ASP A 119 -39.76 -4.37 46.73
N GLU A 120 -40.03 -4.22 48.03
CA GLU A 120 -39.06 -4.27 49.12
C GLU A 120 -38.52 -5.70 49.27
N GLY A 121 -37.35 -6.01 48.70
CA GLY A 121 -36.77 -7.34 48.90
C GLY A 121 -35.37 -7.59 48.34
N ASN A 122 -34.40 -7.69 49.25
CA ASN A 122 -33.12 -8.41 49.15
C ASN A 122 -32.22 -8.17 47.93
N ALA A 123 -31.22 -7.28 48.11
CA ALA A 123 -29.79 -7.29 47.70
C ALA A 123 -29.27 -7.99 46.41
N TYR A 124 -30.10 -8.59 45.56
CA TYR A 124 -29.71 -9.30 44.35
C TYR A 124 -30.66 -8.95 43.20
N GLY A 125 -30.39 -7.80 42.59
CA GLY A 125 -30.62 -7.54 41.17
C GLY A 125 -31.79 -6.61 40.85
N LYS A 126 -31.49 -5.32 40.69
CA LYS A 126 -32.40 -4.27 40.15
C LYS A 126 -32.90 -4.51 38.71
N ASN A 127 -32.47 -5.57 38.03
CA ASN A 127 -32.83 -5.88 36.64
C ASN A 127 -33.31 -7.34 36.52
N LYS A 128 -34.31 -7.73 37.31
CA LYS A 128 -34.89 -9.09 37.24
C LYS A 128 -36.07 -9.18 36.27
N GLY A 129 -36.74 -8.07 35.96
CA GLY A 129 -38.02 -8.09 35.25
C GLY A 129 -38.98 -9.10 35.89
N GLU A 130 -39.75 -9.81 35.07
CA GLU A 130 -40.71 -10.84 35.52
C GLU A 130 -40.05 -12.17 35.96
N LEU A 131 -38.76 -12.39 35.67
CA LEU A 131 -38.09 -13.68 35.88
C LEU A 131 -37.66 -13.86 37.35
N LYS A 132 -38.22 -14.87 38.03
CA LYS A 132 -37.92 -15.16 39.44
C LYS A 132 -36.99 -16.37 39.61
N GLY A 133 -36.05 -16.26 40.57
CA GLY A 133 -35.23 -17.38 41.07
C GLY A 133 -34.36 -18.10 40.02
N ARG A 134 -34.70 -19.36 39.72
CA ARG A 134 -33.91 -20.28 38.89
C ARG A 134 -33.81 -19.84 37.44
N GLU A 135 -34.91 -19.33 36.88
CA GLU A 135 -34.99 -18.90 35.48
C GLU A 135 -34.13 -17.67 35.23
N PHE A 136 -34.12 -16.72 36.17
CA PHE A 136 -33.22 -15.56 36.13
C PHE A 136 -31.74 -15.96 36.14
N GLY A 137 -31.38 -16.93 36.97
CA GLY A 137 -30.02 -17.48 37.02
C GLY A 137 -29.61 -18.16 35.72
N GLN A 138 -30.53 -18.88 35.07
CA GLN A 138 -30.30 -19.51 33.78
C GLN A 138 -30.18 -18.48 32.66
N ALA A 139 -31.05 -17.46 32.62
CA ALA A 139 -31.01 -16.38 31.65
C ALA A 139 -29.69 -15.62 31.71
N ARG A 140 -29.21 -15.24 32.92
CA ARG A 140 -27.90 -14.60 33.09
C ARG A 140 -26.73 -15.47 32.66
N ALA A 141 -26.79 -16.77 32.96
CA ALA A 141 -25.74 -17.70 32.52
C ALA A 141 -25.71 -17.85 31.00
N ALA A 142 -26.88 -17.90 30.35
CA ALA A 142 -27.00 -17.95 28.90
C ALA A 142 -26.51 -16.63 28.25
N GLU A 143 -26.87 -15.48 28.82
CA GLU A 143 -26.42 -14.17 28.36
C GLU A 143 -24.90 -14.01 28.48
N ALA A 144 -24.32 -14.43 29.61
CA ALA A 144 -22.86 -14.41 29.81
C ALA A 144 -22.13 -15.27 28.77
N ARG A 145 -22.65 -16.47 28.47
CA ARG A 145 -22.11 -17.33 27.41
C ARG A 145 -22.25 -16.70 26.03
N LYS A 146 -23.41 -16.10 25.72
CA LYS A 146 -23.65 -15.42 24.45
C LYS A 146 -22.67 -14.25 24.25
N LYS A 147 -22.46 -13.44 25.29
CA LYS A 147 -21.48 -12.33 25.26
C LYS A 147 -20.06 -12.84 25.05
N LEU A 148 -19.69 -13.93 25.72
CA LEU A 148 -18.37 -14.53 25.55
C LEU A 148 -18.17 -15.06 24.12
N ASN A 149 -19.14 -15.80 23.58
CA ASN A 149 -19.08 -16.29 22.20
C ASN A 149 -19.00 -15.14 21.18
N ALA A 150 -19.76 -14.07 21.39
CA ALA A 150 -19.69 -12.89 20.53
C ALA A 150 -18.31 -12.20 20.61
N GLN A 151 -17.72 -12.15 21.81
CA GLN A 151 -16.37 -11.63 22.01
C GLN A 151 -15.31 -12.49 21.32
N GLU A 152 -15.44 -13.81 21.34
CA GLU A 152 -14.56 -14.72 20.59
C GLU A 152 -14.64 -14.50 19.09
N GLN A 153 -15.84 -14.44 18.53
CA GLN A 153 -16.03 -14.18 17.10
C GLN A 153 -15.44 -12.83 16.69
N SER A 154 -15.62 -11.80 17.53
CA SER A 154 -15.00 -10.50 17.30
C SER A 154 -13.47 -10.58 17.33
N LEU A 155 -12.89 -11.40 18.21
CA LEU A 155 -11.43 -11.59 18.28
C LEU A 155 -10.91 -12.36 17.07
N GLU A 156 -11.60 -13.40 16.62
CA GLU A 156 -11.26 -14.16 15.43
C GLU A 156 -11.26 -13.27 14.18
N ASN A 157 -12.30 -12.45 14.00
CA ASN A 157 -12.36 -11.46 12.93
C ASN A 157 -11.20 -10.45 13.01
N ALA A 158 -10.85 -10.00 14.22
CA ALA A 158 -9.74 -9.07 14.42
C ALA A 158 -8.37 -9.72 14.11
N GLU A 159 -8.19 -11.01 14.40
CA GLU A 159 -7.02 -11.80 14.02
C GLU A 159 -6.91 -11.93 12.50
N GLU A 160 -8.01 -12.29 11.83
CA GLU A 160 -8.05 -12.41 10.37
C GLU A 160 -7.70 -11.08 9.68
N VAL A 161 -8.27 -9.97 10.17
CA VAL A 161 -7.94 -8.62 9.69
C VAL A 161 -6.46 -8.30 9.92
N SER A 162 -5.90 -8.68 11.07
CA SER A 162 -4.48 -8.46 11.38
C SER A 162 -3.57 -9.23 10.42
N VAL A 163 -3.90 -10.49 10.10
CA VAL A 163 -3.15 -11.31 9.13
C VAL A 163 -3.22 -10.70 7.73
N LYS A 164 -4.42 -10.29 7.28
CA LYS A 164 -4.60 -9.61 5.98
C LYS A 164 -3.81 -8.30 5.92
N ALA A 165 -3.83 -7.52 7.00
CA ALA A 165 -3.08 -6.27 7.09
C ALA A 165 -1.56 -6.52 7.02
N GLN A 166 -1.06 -7.55 7.71
CA GLN A 166 0.35 -7.93 7.65
C GLN A 166 0.79 -8.30 6.23
N SER A 167 0.00 -9.12 5.53
CA SER A 167 0.26 -9.48 4.13
C SER A 167 0.30 -8.24 3.21
N ARG A 168 -0.65 -7.31 3.37
CA ARG A 168 -0.70 -6.07 2.59
C ARG A 168 0.50 -5.16 2.86
N ILE A 169 0.93 -5.05 4.12
CA ILE A 169 2.12 -4.28 4.49
C ILE A 169 3.37 -4.90 3.88
N GLN A 170 3.50 -6.23 3.92
CA GLN A 170 4.64 -6.91 3.30
C GLN A 170 4.67 -6.69 1.78
N ALA A 171 3.54 -6.86 1.10
CA ALA A 171 3.45 -6.60 -0.33
C ALA A 171 3.77 -5.13 -0.69
N ALA A 172 3.42 -4.18 0.18
CA ALA A 172 3.78 -2.77 0.00
C ALA A 172 5.30 -2.53 0.15
N LYS A 173 5.95 -3.22 1.09
CA LYS A 173 7.42 -3.19 1.24
C LYS A 173 8.11 -3.77 0.02
N ASP A 174 7.68 -4.94 -0.43
CA ASP A 174 8.28 -5.62 -1.58
C ASP A 174 8.15 -4.75 -2.85
N LYS A 175 6.99 -4.12 -3.05
CA LYS A 175 6.77 -3.16 -4.14
C LYS A 175 7.68 -1.92 -4.05
N LEU A 176 7.86 -1.38 -2.85
CA LEU A 176 8.75 -0.25 -2.63
C LEU A 176 10.21 -0.61 -2.90
N GLU A 177 10.65 -1.80 -2.47
CA GLU A 177 12.00 -2.31 -2.75
C GLU A 177 12.23 -2.53 -4.25
N ALA A 178 11.26 -3.12 -4.96
CA ALA A 178 11.33 -3.26 -6.41
C ALA A 178 11.41 -1.89 -7.12
N ALA A 179 10.56 -0.93 -6.72
CA ALA A 179 10.55 0.41 -7.32
C ALA A 179 11.84 1.22 -7.04
N LYS A 180 12.48 0.99 -5.88
CA LYS A 180 13.81 1.53 -5.55
C LYS A 180 14.88 0.94 -6.44
N ALA A 181 14.88 -0.38 -6.62
CA ALA A 181 15.85 -1.07 -7.48
C ALA A 181 15.73 -0.65 -8.95
N GLU A 182 14.51 -0.39 -9.43
CA GLU A 182 14.24 0.09 -10.78
C GLU A 182 14.50 1.60 -10.97
N GLY A 183 14.79 2.34 -9.89
CA GLY A 183 15.03 3.79 -9.94
C GLY A 183 13.82 4.63 -10.37
N LYS A 184 12.59 4.10 -10.24
CA LYS A 184 11.35 4.75 -10.70
C LYS A 184 10.84 5.85 -9.77
N LEU A 185 11.30 5.86 -8.51
CA LEU A 185 10.84 6.78 -7.47
C LEU A 185 11.94 7.79 -7.10
N THR A 186 11.53 9.00 -6.76
CA THR A 186 12.43 10.00 -6.17
C THR A 186 12.66 9.74 -4.68
N ASP A 187 13.75 10.24 -4.12
CA ASP A 187 14.09 10.09 -2.69
C ASP A 187 12.97 10.62 -1.76
N GLU A 188 12.28 11.68 -2.17
CA GLU A 188 11.14 12.24 -1.42
C GLU A 188 9.95 11.28 -1.42
N GLN A 189 9.66 10.65 -2.57
CA GLN A 189 8.57 9.67 -2.68
C GLN A 189 8.86 8.41 -1.88
N ILE A 190 10.12 7.95 -1.89
CA ILE A 190 10.57 6.82 -1.09
C ILE A 190 10.33 7.10 0.40
N LYS A 191 10.81 8.23 0.91
CA LYS A 191 10.62 8.60 2.32
C LYS A 191 9.15 8.71 2.70
N ALA A 192 8.30 9.27 1.83
CA ALA A 192 6.87 9.37 2.07
C ALA A 192 6.19 7.99 2.15
N GLN A 193 6.57 7.05 1.28
CA GLN A 193 6.05 5.68 1.30
C GLN A 193 6.56 4.89 2.50
N GLU A 194 7.85 5.00 2.84
CA GLU A 194 8.43 4.39 4.04
C GLU A 194 7.73 4.87 5.32
N ALA A 195 7.51 6.18 5.46
CA ALA A 195 6.81 6.74 6.60
C ALA A 195 5.36 6.24 6.69
N SER A 196 4.70 6.06 5.55
CA SER A 196 3.34 5.51 5.48
C SER A 196 3.29 4.04 5.90
N ILE A 197 4.25 3.24 5.43
CA ILE A 197 4.41 1.83 5.82
C ILE A 197 4.70 1.73 7.32
N ALA A 198 5.66 2.50 7.85
CA ALA A 198 6.01 2.50 9.26
C ALA A 198 4.81 2.89 10.15
N LYS A 199 3.99 3.86 9.72
CA LYS A 199 2.75 4.23 10.42
C LYS A 199 1.73 3.10 10.40
N ALA A 200 1.60 2.38 9.29
CA ALA A 200 0.72 1.22 9.18
C ALA A 200 1.19 0.07 10.10
N GLU A 201 2.50 -0.20 10.15
CA GLU A 201 3.10 -1.19 11.06
C GLU A 201 2.86 -0.85 12.53
N GLY A 202 3.06 0.43 12.91
CA GLY A 202 2.80 0.87 14.27
C GLY A 202 1.34 0.70 14.68
N ARG A 203 0.40 0.90 13.75
CA ARG A 203 -1.04 0.63 13.98
C ARG A 203 -1.33 -0.86 14.09
N LEU A 204 -0.75 -1.67 13.20
CA LEU A 204 -0.91 -3.13 13.22
C LEU A 204 -0.39 -3.71 14.53
N LYS A 205 0.79 -3.27 15.00
CA LYS A 205 1.36 -3.71 16.28
C LYS A 205 0.42 -3.42 17.45
N LYS A 206 -0.13 -2.21 17.54
CA LYS A 206 -1.11 -1.85 18.59
C LYS A 206 -2.37 -2.71 18.52
N LEU A 207 -2.84 -3.02 17.31
CA LEU A 207 -4.00 -3.89 17.11
C LEU A 207 -3.69 -5.30 17.63
N MET A 208 -2.56 -5.89 17.25
CA MET A 208 -2.15 -7.22 17.70
C MET A 208 -1.96 -7.29 19.23
N GLU A 209 -1.36 -6.27 19.84
CA GLU A 209 -1.25 -6.19 21.31
C GLU A 209 -2.62 -6.17 22.00
N THR A 210 -3.57 -5.39 21.44
CA THR A 210 -4.94 -5.30 21.97
C THR A 210 -5.68 -6.64 21.82
N VAL A 211 -5.59 -7.27 20.64
CA VAL A 211 -6.19 -8.58 20.38
C VAL A 211 -5.61 -9.63 21.33
N SER A 212 -4.28 -9.66 21.51
CA SER A 212 -3.61 -10.59 22.42
C SER A 212 -4.07 -10.41 23.87
N LYS A 213 -4.20 -9.17 24.34
CA LYS A 213 -4.70 -8.86 25.69
C LYS A 213 -6.14 -9.30 25.86
N ASN A 214 -7.01 -8.98 24.91
CA ASN A 214 -8.42 -9.36 24.98
C ASN A 214 -8.61 -10.87 24.91
N LYS A 215 -7.75 -11.60 24.17
CA LYS A 215 -7.76 -13.06 24.10
C LYS A 215 -7.40 -13.70 25.44
N SER A 216 -6.37 -13.20 26.12
CA SER A 216 -6.00 -13.71 27.45
C SER A 216 -7.09 -13.46 28.49
N GLU A 217 -7.71 -12.27 28.48
CA GLU A 217 -8.85 -11.95 29.34
C GLU A 217 -10.06 -12.85 29.06
N THR A 218 -10.37 -13.09 27.78
CA THR A 218 -11.46 -13.99 27.37
C THR A 218 -11.22 -15.42 27.83
N ASN A 219 -9.98 -15.92 27.73
CA ASN A 219 -9.61 -17.25 28.21
C ASN A 219 -9.78 -17.38 29.73
N VAL A 220 -9.39 -16.36 30.50
CA VAL A 220 -9.62 -16.33 31.96
C VAL A 220 -11.12 -16.37 32.29
N LEU A 221 -11.95 -15.66 31.52
CA LEU A 221 -13.41 -15.69 31.69
C LEU A 221 -14.00 -17.06 31.35
N LYS A 222 -13.50 -17.73 30.30
CA LYS A 222 -13.89 -19.11 29.96
C LYS A 222 -13.59 -20.08 31.08
N GLU A 223 -12.38 -20.05 31.61
CA GLU A 223 -11.98 -20.92 32.71
C GLU A 223 -12.84 -20.72 33.95
N LYS A 224 -13.17 -19.46 34.27
CA LYS A 224 -14.08 -19.14 35.38
C LYS A 224 -15.48 -19.70 35.13
N LEU A 225 -16.02 -19.58 33.92
CA LEU A 225 -17.33 -20.14 33.57
C LEU A 225 -17.36 -21.67 33.63
N GLU A 226 -16.30 -22.35 33.18
CA GLU A 226 -16.19 -23.81 33.26
C GLU A 226 -16.07 -24.29 34.72
N LYS A 227 -15.28 -23.61 35.56
CA LYS A 227 -15.20 -23.92 37.01
C LYS A 227 -16.57 -23.78 37.71
N VAL A 228 -17.36 -22.77 37.32
CA VAL A 228 -18.73 -22.59 37.85
C VAL A 228 -19.67 -23.70 37.38
N LYS A 229 -19.49 -24.21 36.15
CA LYS A 229 -20.27 -25.33 35.62
C LYS A 229 -19.94 -26.64 36.35
N GLN A 230 -18.66 -26.90 36.61
CA GLN A 230 -18.18 -28.10 37.33
C GLN A 230 -18.60 -28.13 38.80
N LYS A 231 -18.62 -26.98 39.50
CA LYS A 231 -19.11 -26.91 40.89
C LYS A 231 -20.63 -27.11 41.06
N LYS A 232 -21.39 -27.10 39.96
CA LYS A 232 -22.86 -27.21 39.95
C LYS A 232 -23.35 -28.61 39.57
N GLN A 233 -22.45 -29.49 39.12
CA GLN A 233 -22.67 -30.93 38.93
C GLN A 233 -22.32 -31.66 40.21
#